data_AF-A0A926PQA5-F1
#
_entry.id   AF-A0A926PQA5-F1
#
_cell.length_a   1.000
_cell.length_b   1.000
_cell.length_c   1.000
_cell.angle_alpha   90.00
_cell.angle_beta   90.00
_cell.angle_gamma   90.00
#
_symmetry.space_group_name_H-M   'P 1'
#
loop_
_entity.id
_entity.type
_entity.pdbx_description
1 polymer ?
#
loop_
_entity_poly.entity_id
_entity_poly.type
_entity_poly.pdbx_seq_one_letter_code
_entity_poly.pdbx_strand_id
1 'polypeptide(L)'
;MQTPESINNLGVLDTFKEFQRPVPLSTETYNFEVRGRSSFNAILSSLDGDSNLKLTKTGSDLEITSNNPGKITDGITRILDPGTYTLTVSTSDAGSYDLSLFAEPGISSSIVWRNSLADQTAFWNLDRTSSVDGAFVNNPPQLGSNSDWKLIGAVNTPNDRGDRILVWRNGVTDETATWTVDVNDNFIDGGFIKDAPKLGSNSNWQLIDANIVNDDLRLLWRDAVGDQTAYWTINDSLAIASGGFFTNTAALGSNSNWKLLDELILGDNTQLVWRNAASSETAYWTVMRVGLSWMVDSLMHPKWAENGN
;
A
#
# COMPACT_ATOMS: atom_id res chain seq x y z
N MET A 1 13.94 2.42 48.82
CA MET A 1 14.58 3.28 47.81
C MET A 1 13.88 2.98 46.50
N GLN A 2 13.11 3.93 45.99
CA GLN A 2 12.47 3.83 44.67
C GLN A 2 13.60 3.97 43.64
N THR A 3 13.82 2.95 42.82
CA THR A 3 14.79 3.02 41.71
C THR A 3 14.36 4.12 40.73
N PRO A 4 15.31 4.86 40.12
CA PRO A 4 14.96 5.97 39.23
C PRO A 4 14.19 5.45 38.02
N GLU A 5 13.13 6.17 37.62
CA GLU A 5 12.48 5.94 36.33
C GLU A 5 13.54 6.02 35.21
N SER A 6 13.70 4.95 34.44
CA SER A 6 14.53 4.97 33.24
C SER A 6 13.67 5.46 32.09
N ILE A 7 13.96 6.67 31.59
CA ILE A 7 13.32 7.22 30.39
C ILE A 7 14.18 6.81 29.19
N ASN A 8 13.65 5.91 28.37
CA ASN A 8 14.27 5.46 27.13
C ASN A 8 13.61 6.19 25.96
N ASN A 9 14.34 7.09 25.29
CA ASN A 9 13.86 7.70 24.06
C ASN A 9 14.25 6.85 22.86
N LEU A 10 13.26 6.31 22.17
CA LEU A 10 13.45 5.41 21.03
C LEU A 10 13.50 6.17 19.69
N GLY A 11 13.20 7.47 19.68
CA GLY A 11 13.03 8.23 18.45
C GLY A 11 11.82 7.73 17.66
N VAL A 12 11.96 7.63 16.34
CA VAL A 12 10.92 7.04 15.49
C VAL A 12 10.90 5.53 15.66
N LEU A 13 9.71 4.96 15.83
CA LEU A 13 9.49 3.53 15.86
C LEU A 13 8.92 3.09 14.51
N ASP A 14 9.80 2.59 13.66
CA ASP A 14 9.54 2.07 12.32
C ASP A 14 10.13 0.66 12.12
N THR A 15 10.76 0.13 13.17
CA THR A 15 11.53 -1.11 13.18
C THR A 15 11.32 -1.85 14.49
N PHE A 16 11.56 -3.17 14.47
CA PHE A 16 11.49 -4.01 15.65
C PHE A 16 12.61 -3.65 16.66
N LYS A 17 12.26 -3.53 17.93
CA LYS A 17 13.18 -3.30 19.06
C LYS A 17 12.91 -4.31 20.16
N GLU A 18 13.97 -4.84 20.76
CA GLU A 18 13.90 -5.80 21.85
C GLU A 18 14.77 -5.35 23.02
N PHE A 19 14.25 -5.49 24.23
CA PHE A 19 14.94 -5.14 25.46
C PHE A 19 14.81 -6.29 26.45
N GLN A 20 15.95 -6.77 26.95
CA GLN A 20 15.97 -7.68 28.10
C GLN A 20 16.27 -6.88 29.35
N ARG A 21 15.42 -6.97 30.36
CA ARG A 21 15.53 -6.16 31.58
C ARG A 21 15.45 -7.05 32.83
N PRO A 22 16.52 -7.10 33.64
CA PRO A 22 16.43 -7.58 35.01
C PRO A 22 15.92 -6.44 35.89
N VAL A 23 14.75 -6.59 36.52
CA VAL A 23 14.12 -5.46 37.22
C VAL A 23 13.71 -5.83 38.66
N PRO A 24 14.19 -5.12 39.71
CA PRO A 24 13.47 -5.05 40.98
C PRO A 24 12.11 -4.32 40.76
N LEU A 25 11.27 -4.15 41.78
CA LEU A 25 10.04 -3.35 41.64
C LEU A 25 10.35 -1.97 41.03
N SER A 26 9.90 -1.72 39.81
CA SER A 26 10.26 -0.51 39.07
C SER A 26 9.23 -0.16 37.99
N THR A 27 9.37 1.06 37.48
CA THR A 27 8.61 1.56 36.34
C THR A 27 9.61 2.03 35.30
N GLU A 28 9.50 1.47 34.09
CA GLU A 28 10.31 1.86 32.94
C GLU A 28 9.43 2.54 31.89
N THR A 29 9.97 3.59 31.27
CA THR A 29 9.22 4.41 30.32
C THR A 29 9.96 4.46 28.99
N TYR A 30 9.22 4.27 27.90
CA TYR A 30 9.70 4.28 26.53
C TYR A 30 8.93 5.31 25.72
N ASN A 31 9.62 6.35 25.27
CA ASN A 31 9.05 7.39 24.43
C ASN A 31 9.39 7.12 22.96
N PHE A 32 8.40 7.21 22.07
CA PHE A 32 8.61 7.02 20.64
C PHE A 32 7.65 7.87 19.80
N GLU A 33 8.04 8.10 18.56
CA GLU A 33 7.24 8.76 17.53
C GLU A 33 6.78 7.73 16.50
N VAL A 34 5.51 7.80 16.11
CA VAL A 34 4.99 7.10 14.94
C VAL A 34 4.68 8.15 13.88
N ARG A 35 5.32 8.03 12.70
CA ARG A 35 5.22 9.03 11.61
C ARG A 35 4.00 8.86 10.71
N GLY A 36 3.53 7.63 10.57
CA GLY A 36 2.34 7.26 9.80
C GLY A 36 1.40 6.42 10.66
N ARG A 37 0.22 6.09 10.15
CA ARG A 37 -0.67 5.16 10.86
C ARG A 37 -0.06 3.74 10.84
N SER A 38 0.18 3.17 12.02
CA SER A 38 0.97 1.94 12.15
C SER A 38 0.26 0.84 12.95
N SER A 39 0.51 -0.43 12.59
CA SER A 39 0.35 -1.55 13.51
C SER A 39 1.29 -1.36 14.66
N PHE A 40 0.84 -1.46 15.89
CA PHE A 40 1.71 -1.44 17.04
C PHE A 40 1.52 -2.71 17.85
N ASN A 41 2.64 -3.33 18.22
CA ASN A 41 2.69 -4.45 19.13
C ASN A 41 3.75 -4.19 20.20
N ALA A 42 3.33 -4.23 21.45
CA ALA A 42 4.20 -4.33 22.61
C ALA A 42 3.89 -5.65 23.31
N ILE A 43 4.91 -6.47 23.54
CA ILE A 43 4.77 -7.79 24.16
C ILE A 43 5.79 -7.90 25.29
N LEU A 44 5.31 -8.26 26.47
CA LEU A 44 6.12 -8.74 27.59
C LEU A 44 6.15 -10.27 27.57
N SER A 45 7.33 -10.83 27.41
CA SER A 45 7.58 -12.27 27.46
C SER A 45 8.60 -12.62 28.53
N SER A 46 8.80 -13.93 28.77
CA SER A 46 9.78 -14.44 29.73
C SER A 46 9.63 -13.85 31.15
N LEU A 47 8.40 -13.56 31.55
CA LEU A 47 8.08 -12.91 32.82
C LEU A 47 8.45 -13.80 34.01
N ASP A 48 9.25 -13.27 34.93
CA ASP A 48 9.58 -13.89 36.21
C ASP A 48 8.83 -13.27 37.40
N GLY A 49 7.97 -12.28 37.13
CA GLY A 49 7.06 -11.63 38.06
C GLY A 49 5.92 -10.95 37.30
N ASP A 50 4.91 -10.46 38.01
CA ASP A 50 3.77 -9.76 37.42
C ASP A 50 4.18 -8.37 36.89
N SER A 51 3.90 -8.10 35.62
CA SER A 51 4.27 -6.85 34.95
C SER A 51 3.27 -6.51 33.86
N ASN A 52 2.90 -5.23 33.80
CA ASN A 52 1.82 -4.73 32.96
C ASN A 52 2.32 -3.58 32.08
N LEU A 53 1.65 -3.38 30.94
CA LEU A 53 1.91 -2.30 30.02
C LEU A 53 0.84 -1.22 30.12
N LYS A 54 1.25 0.03 29.94
CA LYS A 54 0.37 1.17 29.72
C LYS A 54 0.88 2.00 28.55
N LEU A 55 0.04 2.24 27.55
CA LEU A 55 0.32 3.09 26.41
C LEU A 55 -0.51 4.36 26.49
N THR A 56 0.13 5.52 26.36
CA THR A 56 -0.51 6.84 26.26
C THR A 56 -0.01 7.61 25.06
N LYS A 57 -0.80 8.58 24.59
CA LYS A 57 -0.41 9.50 23.50
C LYS A 57 -0.41 10.95 23.99
N THR A 58 0.70 11.64 23.76
CA THR A 58 0.89 13.03 24.17
C THR A 58 -0.20 13.93 23.56
N GLY A 59 -0.86 14.73 24.41
CA GLY A 59 -1.89 15.67 23.97
C GLY A 59 -3.25 15.04 23.62
N SER A 60 -3.50 13.80 24.04
CA SER A 60 -4.80 13.12 23.87
C SER A 60 -5.18 12.32 25.11
N ASP A 61 -6.46 11.95 25.22
CA ASP A 61 -6.97 11.11 26.31
C ASP A 61 -6.77 9.60 26.07
N LEU A 62 -5.98 9.21 25.06
CA LEU A 62 -5.71 7.81 24.77
C LEU A 62 -4.92 7.17 25.92
N GLU A 63 -5.50 6.13 26.52
CA GLU A 63 -4.87 5.27 27.51
C GLU A 63 -5.29 3.82 27.28
N ILE A 64 -4.30 2.94 27.06
CA ILE A 64 -4.52 1.51 26.86
C ILE A 64 -3.63 0.77 27.86
N THR A 65 -4.19 -0.20 28.58
CA THR A 65 -3.44 -1.02 29.52
C THR A 65 -3.58 -2.50 29.21
N SER A 66 -2.55 -3.25 29.54
CA SER A 66 -2.56 -4.71 29.59
C SER A 66 -2.54 -5.14 31.07
N ASN A 67 -3.17 -6.26 31.42
CA ASN A 67 -3.37 -6.66 32.82
C ASN A 67 -3.41 -8.20 32.98
N ASN A 68 -2.63 -8.94 32.20
CA ASN A 68 -2.57 -10.40 32.38
C ASN A 68 -1.80 -10.72 33.67
N PRO A 69 -2.37 -11.49 34.61
CA PRO A 69 -1.77 -11.66 35.92
C PRO A 69 -0.57 -12.62 35.91
N GLY A 70 0.42 -12.31 36.74
CA GLY A 70 1.52 -13.21 37.09
C GLY A 70 2.54 -13.34 35.96
N LYS A 71 2.97 -14.58 35.66
CA LYS A 71 4.03 -14.84 34.66
C LYS A 71 3.50 -15.08 33.25
N ILE A 72 2.25 -14.67 32.98
CA ILE A 72 1.59 -14.87 31.68
C ILE A 72 2.02 -13.76 30.74
N THR A 73 2.42 -14.10 29.52
CA THR A 73 2.71 -13.11 28.47
C THR A 73 1.64 -12.03 28.42
N ASP A 74 2.09 -10.78 28.48
CA ASP A 74 1.21 -9.63 28.46
C ASP A 74 1.51 -8.75 27.24
N GLY A 75 0.53 -7.97 26.79
CA GLY A 75 0.72 -7.23 25.55
C GLY A 75 -0.36 -6.23 25.19
N ILE A 76 0.03 -5.28 24.34
CA ILE A 76 -0.84 -4.31 23.71
C ILE A 76 -0.67 -4.45 22.19
N THR A 77 -1.77 -4.76 21.51
CA THR A 77 -1.87 -4.68 20.05
C THR A 77 -2.87 -3.61 19.67
N ARG A 78 -2.44 -2.62 18.88
CA ARG A 78 -3.30 -1.50 18.49
C ARG A 78 -2.88 -0.88 17.16
N ILE A 79 -3.80 -0.20 16.49
CA ILE A 79 -3.47 0.76 15.43
C ILE A 79 -3.21 2.12 16.06
N LEU A 80 -2.04 2.71 15.79
CA LEU A 80 -1.67 4.03 16.28
C LEU A 80 -1.70 5.03 15.12
N ASP A 81 -2.38 6.15 15.34
CA ASP A 81 -2.26 7.32 14.45
C ASP A 81 -0.90 8.00 14.63
N PRO A 82 -0.46 8.85 13.68
CA PRO A 82 0.76 9.62 13.84
C PRO A 82 0.79 10.42 15.15
N GLY A 83 1.98 10.51 15.76
CA GLY A 83 2.22 11.30 16.96
C GLY A 83 3.25 10.68 17.91
N THR A 84 3.38 11.31 19.08
CA THR A 84 4.30 10.88 20.13
C THR A 84 3.57 10.07 21.18
N TYR A 85 4.14 8.91 21.51
CA TYR A 85 3.59 7.94 22.44
C TYR A 85 4.56 7.66 23.57
N THR A 86 3.99 7.28 24.71
CA THR A 86 4.71 6.80 25.88
C THR A 86 4.19 5.41 26.23
N LEU A 87 5.06 4.40 26.18
CA LEU A 87 4.80 3.07 26.73
C LEU A 87 5.49 2.97 28.09
N THR A 88 4.70 2.67 29.11
CA THR A 88 5.17 2.41 30.47
C THR A 88 5.04 0.93 30.76
N VAL A 89 6.11 0.35 31.30
CA VAL A 89 6.12 -0.99 31.90
C VAL A 89 6.13 -0.81 33.40
N SER A 90 5.17 -1.40 34.10
CA SER A 90 5.09 -1.37 35.56
C SER A 90 5.14 -2.78 36.12
N THR A 91 6.08 -3.04 37.02
CA THR A 91 6.19 -4.34 37.69
C THR A 91 5.48 -4.29 39.04
N SER A 92 4.54 -5.22 39.27
CA SER A 92 3.80 -5.39 40.52
C SER A 92 4.52 -6.34 41.48
N ASP A 93 5.27 -7.30 40.92
CA ASP A 93 6.21 -8.15 41.63
C ASP A 93 7.63 -7.98 41.07
N ALA A 94 8.65 -8.24 41.89
CA ALA A 94 10.02 -8.26 41.40
C ALA A 94 10.22 -9.45 40.44
N GLY A 95 10.78 -9.20 39.26
CA GLY A 95 10.99 -10.22 38.23
C GLY A 95 11.58 -9.63 36.94
N SER A 96 12.26 -10.47 36.15
CA SER A 96 12.73 -10.10 34.81
C SER A 96 11.62 -10.19 33.76
N TYR A 97 11.77 -9.44 32.68
CA TYR A 97 10.97 -9.57 31.47
C TYR A 97 11.80 -9.28 30.21
N ASP A 98 11.30 -9.78 29.09
CA ASP A 98 11.71 -9.35 27.75
C ASP A 98 10.60 -8.47 27.17
N LEU A 99 10.93 -7.25 26.76
CA LEU A 99 10.02 -6.35 26.05
C LEU A 99 10.36 -6.37 24.56
N SER A 100 9.42 -6.86 23.76
CA SER A 100 9.42 -6.69 22.30
C SER A 100 8.50 -5.56 21.92
N LEU A 101 9.02 -4.61 21.13
CA LEU A 101 8.30 -3.44 20.66
C LEU A 101 8.45 -3.30 19.16
N PHE A 102 7.34 -3.12 18.46
CA PHE A 102 7.36 -2.92 17.03
C PHE A 102 6.17 -2.09 16.60
N ALA A 103 6.45 -1.11 15.73
CA ALA A 103 5.44 -0.45 14.96
C ALA A 103 5.72 -0.66 13.47
N GLU A 104 4.77 -1.26 12.76
CA GLU A 104 4.80 -1.39 11.30
C GLU A 104 3.99 -0.27 10.67
N PRO A 105 4.62 0.67 9.96
CA PRO A 105 3.89 1.52 9.04
C PRO A 105 3.16 0.65 8.01
N GLY A 106 1.87 0.92 7.76
CA GLY A 106 1.24 0.41 6.54
C GLY A 106 0.52 -0.94 6.59
N ILE A 107 0.11 -1.50 7.74
CA ILE A 107 -0.80 -2.67 7.73
C ILE A 107 -2.27 -2.34 7.41
N SER A 108 -2.57 -1.11 6.99
CA SER A 108 -3.88 -0.78 6.47
C SER A 108 -3.84 -0.85 4.95
N SER A 109 -4.44 -1.90 4.39
CA SER A 109 -4.79 -1.86 2.97
C SER A 109 -5.80 -0.75 2.80
N SER A 110 -5.45 0.26 2.01
CA SER A 110 -6.32 1.40 1.77
C SER A 110 -7.06 1.19 0.47
N ILE A 111 -8.39 1.31 0.49
CA ILE A 111 -9.18 1.44 -0.73
C ILE A 111 -9.40 2.93 -0.99
N VAL A 112 -9.18 3.36 -2.22
CA VAL A 112 -9.46 4.73 -2.63
C VAL A 112 -10.85 4.80 -3.27
N TRP A 113 -11.67 5.72 -2.80
CA TRP A 113 -13.03 5.94 -3.29
C TRP A 113 -13.19 7.34 -3.85
N ARG A 114 -13.97 7.45 -4.92
CA ARG A 114 -14.31 8.71 -5.57
C ARG A 114 -15.82 8.94 -5.57
N ASN A 115 -16.28 9.96 -4.84
CA ASN A 115 -17.64 10.48 -4.95
C ASN A 115 -17.65 11.62 -5.98
N SER A 116 -18.04 11.29 -7.21
CA SER A 116 -18.06 12.26 -8.31
C SER A 116 -19.10 13.37 -8.12
N LEU A 117 -20.24 13.10 -7.47
CA LEU A 117 -21.29 14.10 -7.28
C LEU A 117 -20.85 15.21 -6.32
N ALA A 118 -20.22 14.82 -5.21
CA ALA A 118 -19.76 15.74 -4.17
C ALA A 118 -18.34 16.29 -4.41
N ASP A 119 -17.69 15.89 -5.50
CA ASP A 119 -16.28 16.18 -5.77
C ASP A 119 -15.33 15.80 -4.61
N GLN A 120 -15.52 14.62 -4.04
CA GLN A 120 -14.71 14.12 -2.92
C GLN A 120 -13.94 12.85 -3.29
N THR A 121 -12.71 12.74 -2.79
CA THR A 121 -11.88 11.53 -2.85
C THR A 121 -11.54 11.14 -1.42
N ALA A 122 -11.62 9.85 -1.09
CA ALA A 122 -11.39 9.36 0.26
C ALA A 122 -10.56 8.07 0.26
N PHE A 123 -9.81 7.86 1.33
CA PHE A 123 -9.17 6.60 1.64
C PHE A 123 -9.94 5.89 2.75
N TRP A 124 -10.20 4.61 2.55
CA TRP A 124 -10.79 3.73 3.55
C TRP A 124 -9.73 2.73 3.97
N ASN A 125 -9.31 2.86 5.22
CA ASN A 125 -8.28 2.02 5.82
C ASN A 125 -8.96 0.74 6.32
N LEU A 126 -8.55 -0.38 5.74
CA LEU A 126 -9.01 -1.71 6.14
C LEU A 126 -7.93 -2.39 6.96
N ASP A 127 -8.35 -3.11 8.01
CA ASP A 127 -7.52 -4.16 8.60
C ASP A 127 -7.88 -5.51 7.97
N ARG A 128 -7.26 -6.58 8.47
CA ARG A 128 -7.48 -7.95 7.99
C ARG A 128 -8.94 -8.42 8.05
N THR A 129 -9.82 -7.77 8.79
CA THR A 129 -11.17 -8.25 9.13
C THR A 129 -12.27 -7.19 9.03
N SER A 130 -11.95 -5.90 8.96
CA SER A 130 -12.91 -4.80 9.07
C SER A 130 -12.39 -3.50 8.46
N SER A 131 -13.32 -2.57 8.17
CA SER A 131 -12.96 -1.17 7.96
C SER A 131 -12.62 -0.53 9.30
N VAL A 132 -11.41 0.00 9.42
CA VAL A 132 -10.93 0.60 10.67
C VAL A 132 -11.29 2.08 10.71
N ASP A 133 -11.15 2.78 9.58
CA ASP A 133 -11.33 4.23 9.49
C ASP A 133 -11.40 4.70 8.03
N GLY A 134 -11.78 5.95 7.81
CA GLY A 134 -11.65 6.58 6.50
C GLY A 134 -11.60 8.10 6.58
N ALA A 135 -10.79 8.69 5.71
CA ALA A 135 -10.62 10.13 5.64
C ALA A 135 -10.73 10.61 4.18
N PHE A 136 -11.24 11.84 4.02
CA PHE A 136 -11.16 12.53 2.75
C PHE A 136 -9.74 13.01 2.50
N VAL A 137 -9.34 13.06 1.23
CA VAL A 137 -8.10 13.72 0.85
C VAL A 137 -8.20 15.19 1.26
N ASN A 138 -7.20 15.69 1.97
CA ASN A 138 -7.12 17.08 2.41
C ASN A 138 -6.58 17.96 1.28
N ASN A 139 -7.30 19.05 1.00
CA ASN A 139 -6.94 20.06 -0.01
C ASN A 139 -6.66 19.53 -1.45
N PRO A 140 -7.40 18.54 -1.99
CA PRO A 140 -7.18 18.08 -3.35
C PRO A 140 -7.63 19.15 -4.37
N PRO A 141 -7.07 19.14 -5.60
CA PRO A 141 -7.60 19.91 -6.71
C PRO A 141 -9.09 19.66 -6.91
N GLN A 142 -9.87 20.72 -7.09
CA GLN A 142 -11.31 20.62 -7.36
C GLN A 142 -11.53 20.25 -8.82
N LEU A 143 -12.12 19.08 -9.06
CA LEU A 143 -12.43 18.57 -10.41
C LEU A 143 -13.83 18.99 -10.88
N GLY A 144 -14.69 19.39 -9.94
CA GLY A 144 -16.10 19.72 -10.14
C GLY A 144 -17.06 18.55 -9.93
N SER A 145 -18.29 18.86 -9.53
CA SER A 145 -19.38 17.88 -9.42
C SER A 145 -19.67 17.23 -10.77
N ASN A 146 -19.73 15.89 -10.78
CA ASN A 146 -19.94 15.03 -11.93
C ASN A 146 -18.91 15.22 -13.06
N SER A 147 -17.69 15.63 -12.72
CA SER A 147 -16.59 15.76 -13.67
C SER A 147 -16.34 14.49 -14.48
N ASP A 148 -15.86 14.67 -15.70
CA ASP A 148 -15.40 13.60 -16.61
C ASP A 148 -14.09 12.95 -16.13
N TRP A 149 -13.41 13.57 -15.16
CA TRP A 149 -12.26 13.00 -14.47
C TRP A 149 -12.68 11.82 -13.59
N LYS A 150 -12.12 10.64 -13.90
CA LYS A 150 -12.29 9.40 -13.13
C LYS A 150 -10.97 8.99 -12.49
N LEU A 151 -11.05 8.54 -11.24
CA LEU A 151 -9.98 7.80 -10.59
C LEU A 151 -9.92 6.41 -11.23
N ILE A 152 -8.77 6.07 -11.82
CA ILE A 152 -8.60 4.83 -12.59
C ILE A 152 -7.53 3.91 -12.01
N GLY A 153 -6.67 4.42 -11.10
CA GLY A 153 -5.65 3.62 -10.44
C GLY A 153 -5.11 4.30 -9.20
N ALA A 154 -4.47 3.52 -8.34
CA ALA A 154 -3.75 4.00 -7.18
C ALA A 154 -2.57 3.06 -6.93
N VAL A 155 -1.40 3.63 -6.62
CA VAL A 155 -0.19 2.86 -6.34
C VAL A 155 0.53 3.45 -5.14
N ASN A 156 1.06 2.59 -4.27
CA ASN A 156 1.91 3.03 -3.18
C ASN A 156 3.31 3.33 -3.74
N THR A 157 3.88 4.44 -3.31
CA THR A 157 5.29 4.72 -3.58
C THR A 157 6.15 3.83 -2.69
N PRO A 158 7.32 3.38 -3.17
CA PRO A 158 8.23 2.55 -2.38
C PRO A 158 8.99 3.37 -1.31
N ASN A 159 8.63 4.64 -1.09
CA ASN A 159 9.32 5.48 -0.13
C ASN A 159 8.95 5.10 1.31
N ASP A 160 9.83 5.45 2.26
CA ASP A 160 9.65 5.21 3.69
C ASP A 160 8.52 6.04 4.31
N ARG A 161 7.97 7.00 3.55
CA ARG A 161 6.89 7.89 3.98
C ARG A 161 5.52 7.27 3.80
N GLY A 162 5.37 6.28 2.92
CA GLY A 162 4.10 5.64 2.61
C GLY A 162 3.19 6.50 1.73
N ASP A 163 3.77 7.37 0.90
CA ASP A 163 3.01 8.21 -0.02
C ASP A 163 2.36 7.35 -1.12
N ARG A 164 1.29 7.87 -1.73
CA ARG A 164 0.49 7.19 -2.73
C ARG A 164 0.33 8.06 -3.96
N ILE A 165 0.36 7.46 -5.14
CA ILE A 165 0.03 8.12 -6.40
C ILE A 165 -1.34 7.65 -6.86
N LEU A 166 -2.25 8.59 -7.06
CA LEU A 166 -3.57 8.39 -7.67
C LEU A 166 -3.51 8.73 -9.15
N VAL A 167 -4.03 7.85 -10.00
CA VAL A 167 -4.06 8.02 -11.45
C VAL A 167 -5.45 8.41 -11.88
N TRP A 168 -5.55 9.52 -12.61
CA TRP A 168 -6.79 10.11 -13.07
C TRP A 168 -6.84 10.17 -14.58
N ARG A 169 -8.02 9.94 -15.17
CA ARG A 169 -8.24 10.13 -16.60
C ARG A 169 -9.52 10.88 -16.86
N ASN A 170 -9.45 11.84 -17.78
CA ASN A 170 -10.62 12.49 -18.35
C ASN A 170 -11.01 11.77 -19.64
N GLY A 171 -12.16 11.11 -19.62
CA GLY A 171 -12.64 10.38 -20.80
C GLY A 171 -12.88 11.30 -22.01
N VAL A 172 -13.30 12.54 -21.80
CA VAL A 172 -13.69 13.46 -22.88
C VAL A 172 -12.46 14.13 -23.50
N THR A 173 -11.56 14.67 -22.68
CA THR A 173 -10.35 15.36 -23.17
C THR A 173 -9.20 14.41 -23.52
N ASP A 174 -9.30 13.13 -23.12
CA ASP A 174 -8.26 12.11 -23.22
C ASP A 174 -6.97 12.45 -22.43
N GLU A 175 -7.09 13.36 -21.46
CA GLU A 175 -5.99 13.73 -20.59
C GLU A 175 -5.84 12.71 -19.44
N THR A 176 -4.59 12.44 -19.05
CA THR A 176 -4.26 11.65 -17.86
C THR A 176 -3.46 12.52 -16.90
N ALA A 177 -3.74 12.39 -15.61
CA ALA A 177 -3.10 13.15 -14.55
C ALA A 177 -2.77 12.26 -13.35
N THR A 178 -1.86 12.72 -12.49
CA THR A 178 -1.54 12.07 -11.23
C THR A 178 -1.72 13.03 -10.07
N TRP A 179 -2.11 12.51 -8.91
CA TRP A 179 -2.02 13.18 -7.62
C TRP A 179 -1.15 12.37 -6.67
N THR A 180 -0.25 13.02 -5.97
CA THR A 180 0.51 12.44 -4.86
C THR A 180 -0.15 12.83 -3.55
N VAL A 181 -0.42 11.83 -2.72
CA VAL A 181 -1.03 12.00 -1.39
C VAL A 181 -0.09 11.38 -0.36
N ASP A 182 0.15 12.08 0.75
CA ASP A 182 0.94 11.53 1.86
C ASP A 182 0.17 10.48 2.67
N VAL A 183 0.87 9.83 3.60
CA VAL A 183 0.30 8.86 4.54
C VAL A 183 -0.76 9.44 5.49
N ASN A 184 -0.86 10.78 5.58
CA ASN A 184 -1.84 11.50 6.39
C ASN A 184 -3.01 12.02 5.53
N ASP A 185 -3.18 11.47 4.33
CA ASP A 185 -4.22 11.80 3.36
C ASP A 185 -4.20 13.26 2.86
N ASN A 186 -3.06 13.96 2.96
CA ASN A 186 -2.89 15.30 2.38
C ASN A 186 -2.46 15.23 0.92
N PHE A 187 -3.10 16.01 0.06
CA PHE A 187 -2.58 16.27 -1.28
C PHE A 187 -1.24 17.02 -1.20
N ILE A 188 -0.20 16.47 -1.83
CA ILE A 188 1.15 17.04 -1.84
C ILE A 188 1.43 17.74 -3.18
N ASP A 189 1.18 17.04 -4.27
CA ASP A 189 1.50 17.49 -5.64
C ASP A 189 0.65 16.76 -6.67
N GLY A 190 0.58 17.28 -7.89
CA GLY A 190 -0.09 16.62 -9.00
C GLY A 190 -0.04 17.42 -10.28
N GLY A 191 -0.33 16.75 -11.40
CA GLY A 191 -0.34 17.39 -12.70
C GLY A 191 -0.70 16.46 -13.84
N PHE A 192 -0.79 17.02 -15.03
CA PHE A 192 -1.02 16.27 -16.26
C PHE A 192 0.26 15.55 -16.69
N ILE A 193 0.09 14.31 -17.16
CA ILE A 193 1.16 13.57 -17.83
C ILE A 193 1.42 14.22 -19.18
N LYS A 194 2.64 14.76 -19.33
CA LYS A 194 3.10 15.45 -20.54
C LYS A 194 3.42 14.45 -21.62
N ASP A 195 3.01 14.77 -22.85
CA ASP A 195 3.27 13.98 -24.05
C ASP A 195 2.75 12.53 -23.98
N ALA A 196 1.71 12.29 -23.16
CA ALA A 196 1.04 10.99 -23.08
C ALA A 196 0.50 10.58 -24.47
N PRO A 197 0.70 9.31 -24.89
CA PRO A 197 0.07 8.79 -26.09
C PRO A 197 -1.45 8.99 -26.07
N LYS A 198 -2.01 9.53 -27.15
CA LYS A 198 -3.46 9.72 -27.26
C LYS A 198 -4.16 8.38 -27.41
N LEU A 199 -5.00 8.04 -26.44
CA LEU A 199 -5.84 6.84 -26.44
C LEU A 199 -7.18 7.10 -27.15
N GLY A 200 -7.56 8.37 -27.31
CA GLY A 200 -8.77 8.87 -27.95
C GLY A 200 -9.87 9.23 -26.95
N SER A 201 -10.61 10.30 -27.24
CA SER A 201 -11.79 10.73 -26.48
C SER A 201 -12.86 9.63 -26.43
N ASN A 202 -13.36 9.34 -25.23
CA ASN A 202 -14.34 8.31 -24.89
C ASN A 202 -13.95 6.92 -25.42
N SER A 203 -12.66 6.65 -25.51
CA SER A 203 -12.15 5.36 -25.97
C SER A 203 -12.36 4.25 -24.92
N ASN A 204 -12.31 3.01 -25.40
CA ASN A 204 -12.48 1.80 -24.58
C ASN A 204 -11.21 1.41 -23.80
N TRP A 205 -10.17 2.24 -23.85
CA TRP A 205 -8.94 1.99 -23.12
C TRP A 205 -9.19 1.98 -21.61
N GLN A 206 -8.73 0.91 -20.97
CA GLN A 206 -8.79 0.73 -19.52
C GLN A 206 -7.37 0.66 -18.98
N LEU A 207 -7.13 1.29 -17.83
CA LEU A 207 -5.94 1.03 -17.04
C LEU A 207 -6.13 -0.35 -16.41
N ILE A 208 -5.19 -1.24 -16.67
CA ILE A 208 -5.16 -2.58 -16.08
C ILE A 208 -4.38 -2.53 -14.78
N ASP A 209 -3.21 -1.89 -14.81
CA ASP A 209 -2.28 -1.94 -13.69
C ASP A 209 -1.44 -0.67 -13.61
N ALA A 210 -1.02 -0.33 -12.40
CA ALA A 210 -0.16 0.80 -12.07
C ALA A 210 0.89 0.38 -11.04
N ASN A 211 2.17 0.50 -11.40
CA ASN A 211 3.31 0.09 -10.58
C ASN A 211 4.37 1.19 -10.50
N ILE A 212 5.29 1.07 -9.54
CA ILE A 212 6.52 1.86 -9.52
C ILE A 212 7.69 0.96 -9.93
N VAL A 213 8.48 1.40 -10.90
CA VAL A 213 9.54 0.62 -11.53
C VAL A 213 10.77 1.51 -11.70
N ASN A 214 11.82 1.23 -10.93
CA ASN A 214 13.02 2.09 -10.88
C ASN A 214 12.65 3.55 -10.62
N ASP A 215 11.82 3.78 -9.61
CA ASP A 215 11.27 5.09 -9.20
C ASP A 215 10.29 5.75 -10.19
N ASP A 216 10.16 5.26 -11.42
CA ASP A 216 9.19 5.77 -12.38
C ASP A 216 7.81 5.09 -12.24
N LEU A 217 6.73 5.86 -12.47
CA LEU A 217 5.38 5.32 -12.55
C LEU A 217 5.16 4.56 -13.85
N ARG A 218 4.78 3.29 -13.76
CA ARG A 218 4.43 2.40 -14.86
C ARG A 218 2.92 2.22 -14.93
N LEU A 219 2.31 2.51 -16.08
CA LEU A 219 0.89 2.30 -16.35
C LEU A 219 0.72 1.30 -17.49
N LEU A 220 -0.08 0.25 -17.27
CA LEU A 220 -0.46 -0.74 -18.26
C LEU A 220 -1.89 -0.49 -18.73
N TRP A 221 -2.08 -0.39 -20.04
CA TRP A 221 -3.35 -0.06 -20.67
C TRP A 221 -3.81 -1.17 -21.62
N ARG A 222 -5.13 -1.36 -21.71
CA ARG A 222 -5.76 -2.33 -22.61
C ARG A 222 -6.96 -1.73 -23.31
N ASP A 223 -7.00 -1.87 -24.63
CA ASP A 223 -8.22 -1.73 -25.43
C ASP A 223 -8.64 -3.11 -25.92
N ALA A 224 -9.69 -3.65 -25.30
CA ALA A 224 -10.24 -4.94 -25.69
C ALA A 224 -10.93 -4.90 -27.06
N VAL A 225 -11.41 -3.74 -27.52
CA VAL A 225 -12.12 -3.59 -28.80
C VAL A 225 -11.12 -3.56 -29.94
N GLY A 226 -10.08 -2.72 -29.83
CA GLY A 226 -8.98 -2.65 -30.80
C GLY A 226 -7.99 -3.81 -30.73
N ASP A 227 -8.08 -4.66 -29.70
CA ASP A 227 -7.10 -5.71 -29.39
C ASP A 227 -5.67 -5.15 -29.24
N GLN A 228 -5.54 -4.00 -28.57
CA GLN A 228 -4.26 -3.33 -28.34
C GLN A 228 -3.91 -3.29 -26.85
N THR A 229 -2.62 -3.41 -26.54
CA THR A 229 -2.08 -3.25 -25.19
C THR A 229 -0.95 -2.24 -25.27
N ALA A 230 -0.90 -1.31 -24.32
CA ALA A 230 0.10 -0.26 -24.28
C ALA A 230 0.66 -0.10 -22.88
N TYR A 231 1.85 0.47 -22.77
CA TYR A 231 2.45 0.83 -21.49
C TYR A 231 3.03 2.23 -21.55
N TRP A 232 3.01 2.92 -20.41
CA TRP A 232 3.69 4.19 -20.21
C TRP A 232 4.55 4.10 -18.96
N THR A 233 5.79 4.58 -19.04
CA THR A 233 6.68 4.82 -17.91
C THR A 233 6.87 6.33 -17.80
N ILE A 234 6.51 6.89 -16.66
CA ILE A 234 6.41 8.32 -16.39
C ILE A 234 7.38 8.67 -15.27
N ASN A 235 8.24 9.65 -15.52
CA ASN A 235 9.20 10.11 -14.52
C ASN A 235 8.59 11.12 -13.55
N ASP A 236 9.37 11.50 -12.53
CA ASP A 236 8.99 12.48 -11.49
C ASP A 236 8.59 13.86 -12.04
N SER A 237 8.99 14.21 -13.26
CA SER A 237 8.60 15.47 -13.92
C SER A 237 7.27 15.38 -14.68
N LEU A 238 6.54 14.26 -14.50
CA LEU A 238 5.31 13.88 -15.20
C LEU A 238 5.47 13.79 -16.72
N ALA A 239 6.66 13.45 -17.22
CA ALA A 239 6.90 13.24 -18.64
C ALA A 239 7.03 11.76 -18.96
N ILE A 240 6.61 11.35 -20.17
CA ILE A 240 6.82 9.98 -20.67
C ILE A 240 8.32 9.73 -20.84
N ALA A 241 8.90 8.93 -19.95
CA ALA A 241 10.29 8.48 -20.03
C ALA A 241 10.44 7.35 -21.07
N SER A 242 9.45 6.46 -21.14
CA SER A 242 9.31 5.48 -22.22
C SER A 242 7.86 5.03 -22.34
N GLY A 243 7.45 4.52 -23.49
CA GLY A 243 6.08 4.06 -23.67
C GLY A 243 5.75 3.72 -25.11
N GLY A 244 4.63 3.04 -25.29
CA GLY A 244 4.12 2.68 -26.61
C GLY A 244 3.16 1.51 -26.56
N PHE A 245 2.77 1.05 -27.74
CA PHE A 245 2.00 -0.18 -27.90
C PHE A 245 2.94 -1.38 -27.87
N PHE A 246 2.52 -2.44 -27.16
CA PHE A 246 3.14 -3.74 -27.35
C PHE A 246 2.84 -4.20 -28.77
N THR A 247 3.88 -4.35 -29.57
CA THR A 247 3.79 -4.91 -30.90
C THR A 247 3.99 -6.43 -30.83
N ASN A 248 3.41 -7.16 -31.78
CA ASN A 248 3.57 -8.61 -31.89
C ASN A 248 3.03 -9.46 -30.73
N THR A 249 2.07 -8.93 -29.97
CA THR A 249 1.25 -9.75 -29.08
C THR A 249 0.37 -10.70 -29.89
N ALA A 250 0.07 -11.89 -29.37
CA ALA A 250 -0.88 -12.78 -30.04
C ALA A 250 -2.23 -12.06 -30.21
N ALA A 251 -2.75 -12.01 -31.43
CA ALA A 251 -4.04 -11.40 -31.68
C ALA A 251 -5.12 -12.27 -31.02
N LEU A 252 -5.70 -11.77 -29.92
CA LEU A 252 -6.79 -12.41 -29.21
C LEU A 252 -8.13 -12.16 -29.93
N GLY A 253 -8.16 -11.14 -30.79
CA GLY A 253 -9.33 -10.63 -31.49
C GLY A 253 -10.09 -9.59 -30.67
N SER A 254 -10.81 -8.72 -31.37
CA SER A 254 -11.70 -7.73 -30.78
C SER A 254 -12.71 -8.40 -29.83
N ASN A 255 -12.82 -7.87 -28.61
CA ASN A 255 -13.70 -8.35 -27.54
C ASN A 255 -13.51 -9.84 -27.19
N SER A 256 -12.29 -10.35 -27.31
CA SER A 256 -11.94 -11.69 -26.88
C SER A 256 -12.40 -12.00 -25.44
N ASN A 257 -12.66 -13.28 -25.19
CA ASN A 257 -12.94 -13.80 -23.84
C ASN A 257 -11.70 -13.70 -22.93
N TRP A 258 -10.50 -13.54 -23.51
CA TRP A 258 -9.28 -13.28 -22.77
C TRP A 258 -9.23 -11.85 -22.23
N LYS A 259 -9.11 -11.72 -20.91
CA LYS A 259 -8.99 -10.46 -20.18
C LYS A 259 -7.58 -10.35 -19.58
N LEU A 260 -6.92 -9.23 -19.83
CA LEU A 260 -5.65 -8.89 -19.18
C LEU A 260 -5.96 -8.55 -17.73
N LEU A 261 -5.28 -9.24 -16.81
CA LEU A 261 -5.50 -9.09 -15.38
C LEU A 261 -4.41 -8.25 -14.73
N ASP A 262 -3.16 -8.44 -15.12
CA ASP A 262 -2.03 -7.91 -14.36
C ASP A 262 -0.72 -7.84 -15.17
N GLU A 263 0.23 -7.03 -14.68
CA GLU A 263 1.63 -6.97 -15.13
C GLU A 263 2.56 -7.52 -14.03
N LEU A 264 3.45 -8.45 -14.38
CA LEU A 264 4.56 -8.85 -13.52
C LEU A 264 5.89 -8.44 -14.14
N ILE A 265 6.66 -7.62 -13.43
CA ILE A 265 7.91 -7.06 -13.93
C ILE A 265 9.09 -7.87 -13.40
N LEU A 266 9.84 -8.47 -14.30
CA LEU A 266 10.90 -9.45 -14.05
C LEU A 266 12.23 -8.95 -14.62
N GLY A 267 12.81 -7.96 -13.96
CA GLY A 267 14.01 -7.27 -14.45
C GLY A 267 13.70 -6.51 -15.73
N ASP A 268 14.35 -6.88 -16.85
CA ASP A 268 14.10 -6.28 -18.16
C ASP A 268 12.92 -6.91 -18.92
N ASN A 269 12.25 -7.90 -18.35
CA ASN A 269 11.11 -8.56 -18.96
C ASN A 269 9.81 -8.18 -18.24
N THR A 270 8.71 -8.17 -18.99
CA THR A 270 7.36 -8.00 -18.47
C THR A 270 6.56 -9.28 -18.76
N GLN A 271 5.85 -9.81 -17.79
CA GLN A 271 4.83 -10.83 -18.01
C GLN A 271 3.42 -10.22 -17.91
N LEU A 272 2.61 -10.46 -18.93
CA LEU A 272 1.21 -10.07 -18.96
C LEU A 272 0.35 -11.28 -18.60
N VAL A 273 -0.46 -11.19 -17.56
CA VAL A 273 -1.28 -12.32 -17.07
C VAL A 273 -2.69 -12.20 -17.60
N TRP A 274 -3.20 -13.25 -18.25
CA TRP A 274 -4.49 -13.28 -18.91
C TRP A 274 -5.39 -14.36 -18.34
N ARG A 275 -6.70 -14.09 -18.29
CA ARG A 275 -7.72 -15.09 -17.96
C ARG A 275 -8.84 -15.11 -18.98
N ASN A 276 -9.21 -16.30 -19.43
CA ASN A 276 -10.34 -16.51 -20.32
C ASN A 276 -11.63 -16.60 -19.51
N ALA A 277 -12.55 -15.66 -19.75
CA ALA A 277 -13.82 -15.59 -19.05
C ALA A 277 -14.78 -16.74 -19.38
N ALA A 278 -14.61 -17.41 -20.53
CA ALA A 278 -15.47 -18.51 -20.96
C ALA A 278 -14.94 -19.88 -20.53
N SER A 279 -13.62 -20.12 -20.66
CA SER A 279 -13.00 -21.41 -20.32
C SER A 279 -12.39 -21.46 -18.92
N SER A 280 -12.28 -20.33 -18.22
CA SER A 280 -11.51 -20.18 -16.96
C SER A 280 -10.01 -20.48 -17.07
N GLU A 281 -9.48 -20.61 -18.28
CA GLU A 281 -8.04 -20.79 -18.51
C GLU A 281 -7.26 -19.53 -18.10
N THR A 282 -6.05 -19.73 -17.59
CA THR A 282 -5.08 -18.67 -17.32
C THR A 282 -3.87 -18.87 -18.20
N ALA A 283 -3.36 -17.79 -18.78
CA ALA A 283 -2.14 -17.79 -19.60
C ALA A 283 -1.29 -16.58 -19.23
N TYR A 284 -0.01 -16.58 -19.59
CA TYR A 284 0.83 -15.40 -19.51
C TYR A 284 1.62 -15.20 -20.81
N TRP A 285 2.00 -13.96 -21.08
CA TRP A 285 2.90 -13.60 -22.18
C TRP A 285 4.11 -12.87 -21.65
N THR A 286 5.31 -13.30 -22.01
CA THR A 286 6.55 -12.59 -21.68
C THR A 286 6.93 -11.62 -22.82
N VAL A 287 7.14 -10.36 -22.48
CA VAL A 287 7.66 -9.30 -23.35
C VAL A 287 9.07 -8.94 -22.89
N MET A 288 10.04 -8.87 -23.82
CA MET A 288 11.44 -8.56 -23.51
C MET A 288 11.85 -7.17 -24.04
N ARG A 289 12.71 -6.44 -23.31
CA ARG A 289 13.08 -5.04 -23.59
C ARG A 289 14.15 -4.84 -24.68
N VAL A 290 14.98 -5.83 -24.99
CA VAL A 290 16.11 -5.71 -25.93
C VAL A 290 15.71 -6.25 -27.31
N GLY A 291 15.90 -5.45 -28.37
CA GLY A 291 15.41 -5.67 -29.75
C GLY A 291 15.24 -7.11 -30.28
N LEU A 292 14.18 -7.26 -31.10
CA LEU A 292 13.76 -8.39 -31.95
C LEU A 292 14.47 -9.74 -31.75
N SER A 293 14.07 -10.49 -30.72
CA SER A 293 14.02 -11.95 -30.83
C SER A 293 12.92 -12.52 -29.95
N TRP A 294 12.30 -13.57 -30.50
CA TRP A 294 10.97 -14.05 -30.18
C TRP A 294 11.05 -15.31 -29.33
N MET A 295 10.35 -15.34 -28.20
CA MET A 295 9.82 -16.58 -27.65
C MET A 295 8.42 -16.31 -27.11
N VAL A 296 7.41 -16.55 -27.95
CA VAL A 296 6.08 -16.89 -27.45
C VAL A 296 6.24 -18.31 -26.91
N ASP A 297 6.40 -18.46 -25.60
CA ASP A 297 6.16 -19.79 -25.02
C ASP A 297 4.64 -19.98 -25.01
N SER A 298 4.18 -20.85 -25.90
CA SER A 298 2.78 -21.20 -26.06
C SER A 298 2.28 -21.90 -24.80
N LEU A 299 1.20 -21.35 -24.22
CA LEU A 299 0.27 -22.03 -23.32
C LEU A 299 0.90 -22.94 -22.25
N MET A 300 1.34 -22.33 -21.15
CA MET A 300 1.33 -23.07 -19.89
C MET A 300 -0.11 -23.13 -19.37
N HIS A 301 -0.76 -24.28 -19.58
CA HIS A 301 -1.97 -24.65 -18.86
C HIS A 301 -1.64 -24.75 -17.36
N PRO A 302 -2.45 -24.14 -16.47
CA PRO A 302 -2.33 -24.42 -15.05
C PRO A 302 -2.61 -25.91 -14.80
N LYS A 303 -1.60 -26.65 -14.30
CA LYS A 303 -1.66 -28.10 -14.04
C LYS A 303 -2.74 -28.57 -13.05
N TRP A 304 -3.49 -27.66 -12.44
CA TRP A 304 -4.56 -28.02 -11.49
C TRP A 304 -5.86 -28.47 -12.17
N ALA A 305 -5.99 -28.36 -13.50
CA ALA A 305 -7.14 -28.86 -14.26
C ALA A 305 -7.06 -30.35 -14.65
N GLU A 306 -5.96 -31.05 -14.37
CA GLU A 306 -5.76 -32.44 -14.83
C GLU A 306 -6.20 -33.53 -13.81
N ASN A 307 -6.59 -33.17 -12.59
CA ASN A 307 -6.97 -34.14 -11.54
C ASN A 307 -8.44 -34.02 -11.11
N GLY A 308 -9.36 -34.13 -12.06
CA GLY A 308 -10.80 -34.19 -11.81
C GLY A 308 -11.49 -35.27 -12.63
N ASN A 309 -11.12 -36.53 -12.41
CA ASN A 309 -11.98 -37.70 -12.66
C ASN A 309 -12.44 -38.27 -11.33
#